data_AF-A0A530GL46-F1
#
_entry.id   AF-A0A530GL46-F1
#
_cell.length_a   1.000
_cell.length_b   1.000
_cell.length_c   1.000
_cell.angle_alpha   90.00
_cell.angle_beta   90.00
_cell.angle_gamma   90.00
#
_symmetry.space_group_name_H-M   'P 1'
#
loop_
_entity.id
_entity.type
_entity.pdbx_description
1 polymer ?
#
loop_
_entity_poly.entity_id
_entity_poly.type
_entity_poly.pdbx_seq_one_letter_code
_entity_poly.pdbx_strand_id
1 'polypeptide(L)'
;SLAERQRMFALPRSSWQDYDKSKLSEGGVIVSRNQKSITLPQAAAAAIGLAKTTATPVEIMSAILKAPVDLLWFGGIGTYVRASGESNQDVGDRANDAIRVTALDVRAKVIGEGANLGVTQRARIEFGMNGGRCNSDAIDNSGGVN
;
A
#
# COMPACT_ATOMS: atom_id res chain seq x y z
N SER A 1 11.21 6.19 16.56
CA SER A 1 11.77 7.54 16.82
C SER A 1 12.55 8.02 15.59
N LEU A 2 12.91 9.31 15.50
CA LEU A 2 13.79 9.80 14.42
C LEU A 2 15.15 9.10 14.44
N ALA A 3 15.74 8.92 15.63
CA ALA A 3 17.01 8.21 15.80
C ALA A 3 16.99 6.80 15.19
N GLU A 4 15.91 6.04 15.39
CA GLU A 4 15.81 4.69 14.81
C GLU A 4 15.68 4.73 13.28
N ARG A 5 14.95 5.71 12.73
CA ARG A 5 14.86 5.90 11.26
C ARG A 5 16.22 6.26 10.66
N GLN A 6 17.01 7.10 11.32
CA GLN A 6 18.37 7.45 10.89
C GLN A 6 19.32 6.25 10.95
N ARG A 7 19.25 5.44 12.02
CA ARG A 7 20.03 4.20 12.13
C ARG A 7 19.71 3.25 10.97
N MET A 8 18.43 3.02 10.71
CA MET A 8 17.94 2.19 9.61
C MET A 8 18.40 2.70 8.23
N PHE A 9 18.39 4.01 8.03
CA PHE A 9 18.86 4.66 6.80
C PHE A 9 20.37 4.48 6.56
N ALA A 10 21.17 4.48 7.63
CA ALA A 10 22.63 4.33 7.54
C ALA A 10 23.10 2.88 7.28
N LEU A 11 22.21 1.89 7.30
CA LEU A 11 22.57 0.51 6.99
C LEU A 11 22.85 0.33 5.49
N PRO A 12 23.89 -0.44 5.08
CA PRO A 12 24.18 -0.69 3.66
C PRO A 12 23.02 -1.31 2.90
N ARG A 13 22.24 -2.16 3.57
CA ARG A 13 20.95 -2.70 3.14
C ARG A 13 20.08 -2.79 4.39
N SER A 14 18.81 -2.46 4.26
CA SER A 14 17.85 -2.53 5.36
C SER A 14 16.54 -3.15 4.93
N SER A 15 15.85 -3.74 5.89
CA SER A 15 14.53 -4.32 5.79
C SER A 15 13.75 -4.03 7.07
N TRP A 16 12.44 -4.24 7.08
CA TRP A 16 11.67 -4.13 8.31
C TRP A 16 12.14 -5.09 9.42
N GLN A 17 12.85 -6.18 9.10
CA GLN A 17 13.41 -7.08 10.13
C GLN A 17 14.56 -6.44 10.91
N ASP A 18 15.21 -5.43 10.35
CA ASP A 18 16.30 -4.71 11.02
C ASP A 18 15.78 -3.64 12.00
N TYR A 19 14.48 -3.32 11.96
CA TYR A 19 13.88 -2.31 12.83
C TYR A 19 13.87 -2.78 14.29
N ASP A 20 14.26 -1.90 15.21
CA ASP A 20 14.23 -2.15 16.65
C ASP A 20 12.78 -2.33 17.14
N LYS A 21 12.41 -3.59 17.37
CA LYS A 21 11.06 -3.98 17.79
C LYS A 21 10.67 -3.41 19.16
N SER A 22 11.64 -3.00 20.00
CA SER A 22 11.34 -2.31 21.27
C SER A 22 10.73 -0.92 21.06
N LYS A 23 10.82 -0.36 19.84
CA LYS A 23 10.21 0.92 19.46
C LYS A 23 8.81 0.78 18.87
N LEU A 24 8.29 -0.43 18.74
CA LEU A 24 6.91 -0.64 18.32
C LEU A 24 5.98 -0.24 19.47
N SER A 25 4.86 0.40 19.13
CA SER A 25 3.77 0.59 20.09
C SER A 25 3.26 -0.77 20.59
N GLU A 26 2.56 -0.76 21.72
CA GLU A 26 1.89 -1.96 22.23
C GLU A 26 1.02 -2.61 21.14
N GLY A 27 1.18 -3.93 20.97
CA GLY A 27 0.51 -4.70 19.92
C GLY A 27 1.10 -4.51 18.51
N GLY A 28 2.12 -3.68 18.31
CA GLY A 28 2.79 -3.53 17.01
C GLY A 28 3.52 -4.81 16.58
N VAL A 29 3.44 -5.15 15.30
CA VAL A 29 4.05 -6.36 14.74
C VAL A 29 4.81 -6.08 13.46
N ILE A 30 5.87 -6.85 13.22
CA ILE A 30 6.59 -6.93 11.95
C ILE A 30 6.53 -8.38 11.48
N VAL A 31 5.93 -8.59 10.31
CA VAL A 31 5.60 -9.91 9.77
C VAL A 31 6.24 -10.10 8.39
N SER A 32 6.58 -11.35 8.05
CA SER A 32 7.16 -11.67 6.75
C SER A 32 6.07 -11.96 5.73
N ARG A 33 6.17 -11.35 4.55
CA ARG A 33 5.28 -11.62 3.40
C ARG A 33 5.41 -13.03 2.84
N ASN A 34 6.44 -13.79 3.23
CA ASN A 34 6.65 -15.17 2.78
C ASN A 34 5.93 -16.20 3.67
N GLN A 35 5.29 -15.76 4.76
CA GLN A 35 4.50 -16.66 5.60
C GLN A 35 3.23 -17.09 4.86
N LYS A 36 2.83 -18.35 5.02
CA LYS A 36 1.57 -18.86 4.44
C LYS A 36 0.34 -18.21 5.08
N SER A 37 0.46 -17.80 6.34
CA SER A 37 -0.60 -17.19 7.13
C SER A 37 0.02 -16.28 8.19
N ILE A 38 -0.64 -15.16 8.47
CA ILE A 38 -0.25 -14.15 9.45
C ILE A 38 -1.45 -13.91 10.37
N THR A 39 -1.22 -13.95 11.68
CA THR A 39 -2.20 -13.48 12.68
C THR A 39 -1.88 -12.06 13.07
N LEU A 40 -2.73 -11.13 12.67
CA LEU A 40 -2.65 -9.72 13.04
C LEU A 40 -3.25 -9.48 14.44
N PRO A 41 -2.72 -8.52 15.20
CA PRO A 41 -3.43 -7.93 16.33
C PRO A 41 -4.82 -7.44 15.91
N GLN A 42 -5.81 -7.54 16.81
CA GLN A 42 -7.19 -7.13 16.54
C GLN A 42 -7.29 -5.67 16.04
N ALA A 43 -6.56 -4.75 16.69
CA ALA A 43 -6.53 -3.34 16.30
C ALA A 43 -5.95 -3.13 14.89
N ALA A 44 -4.93 -3.90 14.50
CA ALA A 44 -4.32 -3.81 13.17
C ALA A 44 -5.27 -4.34 12.09
N ALA A 45 -5.96 -5.47 12.34
CA ALA A 45 -6.98 -5.99 11.43
C ALA A 45 -8.14 -5.01 11.25
N ALA A 46 -8.63 -4.42 12.36
CA ALA A 46 -9.69 -3.42 12.33
C ALA A 46 -9.29 -2.15 11.54
N ALA A 47 -8.05 -1.66 11.70
CA ALA A 47 -7.56 -0.47 11.02
C ALA A 47 -7.58 -0.58 9.48
N ILE A 48 -7.37 -1.78 8.94
CA ILE A 48 -7.42 -2.05 7.49
C ILE A 48 -8.77 -2.62 7.03
N GLY A 49 -9.75 -2.73 7.94
CA GLY A 49 -11.08 -3.25 7.65
C GLY A 49 -11.13 -4.76 7.36
N LEU A 50 -10.22 -5.53 7.96
CA LEU A 50 -10.19 -6.99 7.84
C LEU A 50 -11.03 -7.62 8.96
N ALA A 51 -12.05 -8.39 8.59
CA ALA A 51 -13.01 -8.98 9.54
C ALA A 51 -12.43 -10.12 10.40
N LYS A 52 -11.28 -10.67 10.00
CA LYS A 52 -10.57 -11.76 10.68
C LYS A 52 -9.15 -11.31 11.04
N THR A 53 -8.57 -11.93 12.05
CA THR A 53 -7.19 -11.65 12.47
C THR A 53 -6.17 -12.51 11.75
N THR A 54 -6.53 -13.73 11.37
CA THR A 54 -5.64 -14.63 10.61
C THR A 54 -5.95 -14.58 9.12
N ALA A 55 -4.96 -14.21 8.32
CA ALA A 55 -5.10 -14.05 6.87
C ALA A 55 -3.78 -14.31 6.14
N THR A 56 -3.87 -14.59 4.84
CA THR A 56 -2.70 -14.67 3.96
C THR A 56 -2.09 -13.27 3.73
N PRO A 57 -0.80 -13.17 3.37
CA PRO A 57 -0.20 -11.88 3.01
C PRO A 57 -0.94 -11.15 1.88
N VAL A 58 -1.47 -11.89 0.91
CA VAL A 58 -2.25 -11.35 -0.22
C VAL A 58 -3.53 -10.68 0.26
N GLU A 59 -4.29 -11.34 1.13
CA GLU A 59 -5.50 -10.78 1.73
C GLU A 59 -5.21 -9.52 2.55
N ILE A 60 -4.11 -9.51 3.32
CA ILE A 60 -3.71 -8.35 4.12
C ILE A 60 -3.34 -7.17 3.22
N MET A 61 -2.52 -7.39 2.18
CA MET A 61 -2.14 -6.32 1.25
C MET A 61 -3.34 -5.76 0.48
N SER A 62 -4.25 -6.63 0.00
CA SER A 62 -5.49 -6.19 -0.64
C SER A 62 -6.37 -5.41 0.34
N ALA A 63 -6.45 -5.80 1.60
CA ALA A 63 -7.19 -5.06 2.63
C ALA A 63 -6.57 -3.68 2.90
N ILE A 64 -5.23 -3.56 2.94
CA ILE A 64 -4.52 -2.28 3.06
C ILE A 64 -4.89 -1.33 1.91
N LEU A 65 -4.91 -1.81 0.66
CA LEU A 65 -5.28 -0.99 -0.51
C LEU A 65 -6.75 -0.49 -0.45
N LYS A 66 -7.60 -1.20 0.30
CA LYS A 66 -9.01 -0.84 0.51
C LYS A 66 -9.24 -0.15 1.86
N ALA A 67 -8.22 0.14 2.65
CA ALA A 67 -8.41 0.65 4.00
C ALA A 67 -9.14 2.01 4.02
N PRO A 68 -10.01 2.27 5.00
CA PRO A 68 -10.73 3.54 5.13
C PRO A 68 -9.81 4.61 5.77
N VAL A 69 -8.87 5.13 4.98
CA VAL A 69 -7.85 6.09 5.44
C VAL A 69 -8.00 7.44 4.73
N ASP A 70 -7.40 8.50 5.28
CA ASP A 70 -7.38 9.78 4.58
C ASP A 70 -6.42 9.77 3.37
N LEU A 71 -5.25 9.12 3.52
CA LEU A 71 -4.20 9.06 2.50
C LEU A 71 -3.71 7.62 2.29
N LEU A 72 -3.71 7.18 1.03
CA LEU A 72 -2.98 6.01 0.56
C LEU A 72 -1.74 6.48 -0.23
N TRP A 73 -0.55 6.13 0.23
CA TRP A 73 0.72 6.55 -0.38
C TRP A 73 1.47 5.38 -1.01
N PHE A 74 1.71 5.45 -2.33
CA PHE A 74 2.52 4.47 -3.03
C PHE A 74 4.00 4.85 -2.98
N GLY A 75 4.80 4.08 -2.24
CA GLY A 75 6.24 4.29 -2.10
C GLY A 75 7.11 3.27 -2.85
N GLY A 76 6.50 2.35 -3.62
CA GLY A 76 7.20 1.33 -4.39
C GLY A 76 6.59 1.20 -5.79
N ILE A 77 7.40 0.77 -6.76
CA ILE A 77 6.97 0.59 -8.14
C ILE A 77 5.98 -0.58 -8.24
N GLY A 78 4.89 -0.37 -8.96
CA GLY A 78 3.90 -1.40 -9.27
C GLY A 78 2.52 -0.80 -9.50
N THR A 79 1.68 -1.47 -10.29
CA THR A 79 0.33 -1.03 -10.58
C THR A 79 -0.68 -1.75 -9.71
N TYR A 80 -1.14 -1.09 -8.66
CA TYR A 80 -1.95 -1.66 -7.59
C TYR A 80 -3.45 -1.39 -7.75
N VAL A 81 -3.82 -0.35 -8.51
CA VAL A 81 -5.21 0.06 -8.73
C VAL A 81 -5.49 0.17 -10.22
N ARG A 82 -6.56 -0.50 -10.67
CA ARG A 82 -7.08 -0.42 -12.04
C ARG A 82 -8.52 0.08 -12.05
N ALA A 83 -9.00 0.54 -13.21
CA ALA A 83 -10.42 0.82 -13.38
C ALA A 83 -11.23 -0.48 -13.33
N SER A 84 -12.49 -0.39 -12.92
CA SER A 84 -13.41 -1.52 -12.90
C SER A 84 -13.52 -2.23 -14.26
N GLY A 85 -13.47 -1.46 -15.35
CA GLY A 85 -13.51 -1.94 -16.74
C GLY A 85 -12.15 -2.28 -17.37
N GLU A 86 -11.09 -2.44 -16.58
CA GLU A 86 -9.81 -3.02 -17.02
C GLU A 86 -9.66 -4.43 -16.45
N SER A 87 -9.08 -5.35 -17.20
CA SER A 87 -8.65 -6.64 -16.66
C SER A 87 -7.24 -6.52 -16.06
N ASN A 88 -6.82 -7.51 -15.27
CA ASN A 88 -5.42 -7.57 -14.83
C ASN A 88 -4.44 -7.74 -16.01
N GLN A 89 -4.88 -8.40 -17.09
CA GLN A 89 -4.08 -8.58 -18.30
C GLN A 89 -3.81 -7.25 -19.01
N ASP A 90 -4.79 -6.33 -19.05
CA ASP A 90 -4.64 -5.02 -19.68
C ASP A 90 -3.58 -4.14 -19.00
N VAL A 91 -3.39 -4.32 -17.69
CA VAL A 91 -2.45 -3.51 -16.89
C VAL A 91 -0.98 -3.93 -17.13
N GLY A 92 -0.72 -5.21 -17.44
CA GLY A 92 0.61 -5.70 -17.79
C GLY A 92 1.58 -5.93 -16.62
N ASP A 93 1.19 -5.67 -15.37
CA ASP A 93 2.03 -5.92 -14.18
C ASP A 93 1.57 -7.17 -13.41
N ARG A 94 2.09 -8.33 -13.81
CA ARG A 94 1.73 -9.62 -13.22
C ARG A 94 2.15 -9.78 -11.75
N ALA A 95 3.16 -9.05 -11.29
CA ALA A 95 3.66 -9.19 -9.93
C ALA A 95 2.63 -8.72 -8.89
N ASN A 96 1.73 -7.82 -9.29
CA ASN A 96 0.72 -7.25 -8.41
C ASN A 96 -0.70 -7.76 -8.69
N ASP A 97 -0.91 -8.66 -9.67
CA ASP A 97 -2.24 -9.17 -10.04
C ASP A 97 -3.03 -9.74 -8.85
N ALA A 98 -2.36 -10.47 -7.95
CA ALA A 98 -3.00 -11.12 -6.81
C ALA A 98 -3.50 -10.12 -5.75
N ILE A 99 -2.92 -8.92 -5.69
CA ILE A 99 -3.29 -7.89 -4.70
C ILE A 99 -4.05 -6.72 -5.32
N ARG A 100 -4.02 -6.56 -6.66
CA ARG A 100 -4.62 -5.44 -7.37
C ARG A 100 -6.11 -5.31 -7.07
N VAL A 101 -6.54 -4.08 -6.86
CA VAL A 101 -7.94 -3.72 -6.57
C VAL A 101 -8.50 -2.80 -7.66
N THR A 102 -9.83 -2.66 -7.69
CA THR A 102 -10.47 -1.66 -8.55
C THR A 102 -10.50 -0.30 -7.85
N ALA A 103 -10.54 0.79 -8.61
CA ALA A 103 -10.64 2.13 -8.04
C ALA A 103 -11.93 2.34 -7.23
N LEU A 104 -13.00 1.60 -7.54
CA LEU A 104 -14.25 1.59 -6.77
C LEU A 104 -14.11 0.95 -5.38
N ASP A 105 -13.13 0.07 -5.19
CA ASP A 105 -12.86 -0.56 -3.89
C ASP A 105 -12.00 0.32 -2.98
N VAL A 106 -11.37 1.36 -3.52
CA VAL A 106 -10.48 2.25 -2.75
C VAL A 106 -11.32 3.19 -1.90
N ARG A 107 -11.15 3.07 -0.57
CA ARG A 107 -11.84 3.91 0.41
C ARG A 107 -10.99 5.06 0.94
N ALA A 108 -9.77 5.21 0.41
CA ALA A 108 -8.94 6.36 0.72
C ALA A 108 -9.57 7.64 0.18
N LYS A 109 -9.43 8.77 0.87
CA LYS A 109 -9.88 10.08 0.34
C LYS A 109 -8.91 10.64 -0.69
N VAL A 110 -7.61 10.39 -0.49
CA VAL A 110 -6.52 10.85 -1.33
C VAL A 110 -5.59 9.70 -1.66
N ILE A 111 -5.15 9.61 -2.91
CA ILE A 111 -4.02 8.78 -3.33
C ILE A 111 -2.85 9.70 -3.64
N GLY A 112 -1.68 9.38 -3.09
CA GLY A 112 -0.40 9.99 -3.46
C GLY A 112 0.51 8.97 -4.14
N GLU A 113 1.01 9.30 -5.32
CA GLU A 113 1.85 8.42 -6.13
C GLU A 113 3.34 8.78 -6.02
N GLY A 114 3.94 8.54 -4.85
CA GLY A 114 5.36 8.76 -4.59
C GLY A 114 6.32 7.82 -5.35
N ALA A 115 5.79 6.83 -6.06
CA ALA A 115 6.51 5.94 -6.97
C ALA A 115 5.80 5.91 -8.33
N ASN A 116 6.45 5.33 -9.34
CA ASN A 116 5.89 5.26 -10.68
C ASN A 116 4.82 4.18 -10.79
N LEU A 117 3.76 4.50 -11.54
CA LEU A 117 2.72 3.58 -12.03
C LEU A 117 1.81 2.97 -10.95
N GLY A 118 1.61 3.63 -9.81
CA GLY A 118 0.74 3.14 -8.73
C GLY A 118 -0.70 2.82 -9.18
N VAL A 119 -1.23 3.66 -10.06
CA VAL A 119 -2.63 3.67 -10.51
C VAL A 119 -2.68 3.77 -12.04
N THR A 120 -3.55 3.01 -12.70
CA THR A 120 -3.75 3.17 -14.16
C THR A 120 -4.40 4.52 -14.48
N GLN A 121 -4.23 5.02 -15.71
CA GLN A 121 -4.87 6.28 -16.10
C GLN A 121 -6.40 6.22 -16.00
N ARG A 122 -7.01 5.12 -16.41
CA ARG A 122 -8.47 4.94 -16.28
C ARG A 122 -8.89 4.86 -14.81
N ALA A 123 -8.09 4.25 -13.95
CA ALA A 123 -8.35 4.18 -12.51
C ALA A 123 -8.30 5.56 -11.84
N ARG A 124 -7.37 6.44 -12.24
CA ARG A 124 -7.31 7.81 -11.71
C ARG A 124 -8.61 8.57 -12.00
N ILE A 125 -9.12 8.43 -13.23
CA ILE A 125 -10.40 9.03 -13.64
C ILE A 125 -11.55 8.43 -12.83
N GLU A 126 -11.66 7.11 -12.75
CA GLU A 126 -12.74 6.43 -12.01
C GLU A 126 -12.72 6.78 -10.51
N PHE A 127 -11.55 6.81 -9.89
CA PHE A 127 -11.38 7.23 -8.50
C PHE A 127 -11.82 8.68 -8.28
N GLY A 128 -11.45 9.58 -9.19
CA GLY A 128 -11.89 10.98 -9.18
C GLY A 128 -13.40 11.14 -9.35
N MET A 129 -14.02 10.36 -10.25
CA MET A 129 -15.48 10.32 -10.41
C MET A 129 -16.19 9.79 -9.17
N ASN A 130 -15.53 8.93 -8.38
CA ASN A 130 -16.04 8.44 -7.10
C ASN A 130 -15.74 9.40 -5.92
N GLY A 131 -15.28 10.63 -6.18
CA GLY A 131 -15.02 11.66 -5.18
C GLY A 131 -13.63 11.62 -4.53
N GLY A 132 -12.76 10.72 -4.98
CA GLY A 132 -11.36 10.65 -4.57
C GLY A 132 -10.51 11.78 -5.17
N ARG A 133 -9.33 12.02 -4.59
CA ARG A 133 -8.34 12.98 -5.11
C ARG A 133 -7.02 12.28 -5.40
N CYS A 134 -6.50 12.46 -6.60
CA CYS A 134 -5.26 11.81 -7.04
C CYS A 134 -4.61 12.68 -8.10
N ASN A 135 -3.33 13.00 -7.94
CA ASN A 135 -2.50 13.51 -9.03
C ASN A 135 -1.91 12.32 -9.80
N SER A 136 -1.25 12.56 -10.92
CA SER A 136 -0.38 11.53 -11.49
C SER A 136 0.94 11.46 -10.73
N ASP A 137 1.58 10.29 -10.77
CA ASP A 137 2.96 10.06 -10.34
C ASP A 137 3.94 11.15 -10.81
N ALA A 138 3.85 11.60 -12.07
CA ALA A 138 4.68 12.67 -12.63
C ALA A 138 4.61 14.01 -11.87
N ILE A 139 3.55 14.25 -11.09
CA ILE A 139 3.43 15.41 -10.21
C ILE A 139 3.94 15.04 -8.81
N ASP A 140 3.42 13.95 -8.23
CA ASP A 140 3.64 13.59 -6.82
C ASP A 140 5.07 13.15 -6.50
N ASN A 141 5.79 12.56 -7.47
CA ASN A 141 7.17 12.09 -7.28
C ASN A 141 8.24 12.95 -7.96
N SER A 142 7.84 14.11 -8.51
CA SER A 142 8.74 15.04 -9.22
C SER A 142 9.79 15.71 -8.34
N GLY A 143 9.66 15.68 -7.01
CA GLY A 143 10.59 16.34 -6.08
C GLY A 143 12.03 15.80 -6.12
N GLY A 144 12.26 14.65 -6.75
CA GLY A 144 13.60 14.10 -7.00
C GLY A 144 14.19 14.47 -8.37
N VAL A 145 13.44 15.15 -9.23
CA VAL A 145 13.85 15.57 -10.58
C VAL A 145 14.43 16.98 -10.49
N ASN A 146 15.71 17.13 -10.83
CA ASN A 146 16.39 18.42 -11.02
C ASN A 146 16.53 18.72 -12.50
#